data_AF-A0A6M0HWS7-F1
#
_entry.id   AF-A0A6M0HWS7-F1
#
_cell.length_a   1.000
_cell.length_b   1.000
_cell.length_c   1.000
_cell.angle_alpha   90.00
_cell.angle_beta   90.00
_cell.angle_gamma   90.00
#
_symmetry.space_group_name_H-M   'P 1'
#
loop_
_entity.id
_entity.type
_entity.pdbx_description
1 polymer ?
#
loop_
_entity_poly.entity_id
_entity_poly.type
_entity_poly.pdbx_seq_one_letter_code
_entity_poly.pdbx_strand_id
1 'polypeptide(L)' 'MPSTRERVIQAVAALVRAALPKASHFRNEEKQETIPLGGYVNVDDGDPGDPEVTLNPTTWIYEHQIPVEVAA' A
#
# COMPACT_ATOMS: atom_id res chain seq x y z
N MET A 1 -8.54 0.55 17.53
CA MET A 1 -8.90 -0.23 16.33
C MET A 1 -8.31 0.47 15.12
N PRO A 2 -7.62 -0.24 14.20
CA PRO A 2 -7.10 0.39 12.98
C PRO A 2 -8.25 0.90 12.10
N SER A 3 -8.01 2.02 11.41
CA SER A 3 -8.97 2.57 10.45
C SER A 3 -9.20 1.61 9.29
N THR A 4 -10.30 1.79 8.54
CA THR A 4 -10.55 1.00 7.31
C THR A 4 -9.36 1.08 6.35
N ARG A 5 -8.80 2.28 6.16
CA ARG A 5 -7.59 2.51 5.36
C ARG A 5 -6.43 1.65 5.84
N GLU A 6 -6.07 1.74 7.12
CA GLU A 6 -4.94 0.98 7.67
C GLU A 6 -5.14 -0.53 7.52
N ARG A 7 -6.38 -1.02 7.72
CA ARG A 7 -6.71 -2.44 7.52
C ARG A 7 -6.51 -2.88 6.07
N VAL A 8 -6.88 -2.05 5.09
CA VAL A 8 -6.71 -2.36 3.67
C VAL A 8 -5.21 -2.38 3.31
N ILE A 9 -4.43 -1.38 3.73
CA ILE A 9 -2.98 -1.35 3.48
C ILE A 9 -2.27 -2.55 4.11
N GLN A 10 -2.62 -2.92 5.34
CA GLN A 10 -2.07 -4.12 5.99
C GLN A 10 -2.40 -5.40 5.22
N ALA A 11 -3.62 -5.52 4.70
CA ALA A 11 -4.03 -6.66 3.89
C ALA A 11 -3.26 -6.72 2.57
N VAL A 12 -3.05 -5.58 1.90
CA VAL A 12 -2.24 -5.48 0.68
C VAL A 12 -0.78 -5.85 0.96
N ALA A 13 -0.17 -5.32 2.01
CA ALA A 13 1.20 -5.64 2.39
C ALA A 13 1.36 -7.14 2.75
N ALA A 14 0.37 -7.74 3.39
CA ALA A 14 0.36 -9.18 3.68
C ALA A 14 0.24 -10.02 2.40
N LEU A 15 -0.63 -9.61 1.46
CA LEU A 15 -0.80 -10.28 0.17
C LEU A 15 0.51 -10.26 -0.64
N VAL A 16 1.16 -9.09 -0.72
CA VAL A 16 2.44 -8.92 -1.42
C VAL A 16 3.54 -9.77 -0.79
N ARG A 17 3.61 -9.82 0.55
CA ARG A 17 4.55 -10.70 1.28
C ARG A 17 4.34 -12.17 0.97
N ALA A 18 3.09 -12.61 0.89
CA ALA A 18 2.77 -14.00 0.55
C ALA A 18 3.12 -14.32 -0.92
N ALA A 19 2.94 -13.37 -1.84
CA ALA A 19 3.22 -13.55 -3.26
C ALA A 19 4.73 -13.56 -3.59
N LEU A 20 5.54 -12.79 -2.86
CA LEU A 20 6.98 -12.60 -3.15
C LEU A 20 7.86 -12.96 -1.93
N PRO A 21 7.84 -14.22 -1.46
CA PRO A 21 8.43 -14.60 -0.17
C PRO A 21 9.97 -14.50 -0.08
N LYS A 22 10.65 -14.33 -1.22
CA LYS A 22 12.11 -14.18 -1.28
C LYS A 22 12.57 -12.72 -1.35
N ALA A 23 11.65 -11.78 -1.61
CA ALA A 23 11.96 -10.38 -1.70
C ALA A 23 12.09 -9.76 -0.30
N SER A 24 12.88 -8.69 -0.21
CA SER A 24 12.85 -7.81 0.97
C SER A 24 11.60 -6.94 0.92
N HIS A 25 10.90 -6.78 2.04
CA HIS A 25 9.62 -6.06 2.09
C HIS A 25 9.70 -4.81 2.96
N PHE A 26 9.46 -3.66 2.34
CA PHE A 26 9.49 -2.33 2.94
C PHE A 26 8.10 -1.68 2.93
N ARG A 27 7.93 -0.61 3.72
CA ARG A 27 6.69 0.18 3.76
C ARG A 27 7.02 1.65 3.99
N ASN A 28 6.65 2.53 3.05
CA ASN A 28 6.97 3.96 3.06
C ASN A 28 8.48 4.26 3.22
N GLU A 29 9.33 3.36 2.73
CA GLU A 29 10.77 3.61 2.72
C GLU A 29 11.14 4.38 1.45
N GLU A 30 12.23 5.15 1.53
CA GLU A 30 12.81 5.75 0.34
C GLU A 30 13.29 4.66 -0.64
N LYS A 31 13.40 5.04 -1.91
CA LYS A 31 13.86 4.15 -2.97
C LYS A 31 15.20 3.50 -2.58
N GLN A 32 15.26 2.19 -2.71
CA GLN A 32 16.46 1.44 -2.34
C GLN A 32 17.61 1.74 -3.29
N GLU A 33 18.80 2.00 -2.74
CA GLU A 33 20.01 2.27 -3.52
C GLU A 33 20.58 1.00 -4.18
N THR A 34 20.24 -0.18 -3.65
CA THR A 34 20.69 -1.48 -4.16
C THR A 34 19.53 -2.46 -4.22
N ILE A 35 19.59 -3.40 -5.18
CA ILE A 35 18.60 -4.47 -5.32
C ILE A 35 19.16 -5.72 -4.63
N PRO A 36 18.53 -6.23 -3.56
CA PRO A 36 18.95 -7.48 -2.92
C PRO A 36 18.85 -8.67 -3.87
N LEU A 37 19.58 -9.76 -3.58
CA LEU A 37 19.60 -10.96 -4.43
C LEU A 37 18.22 -11.63 -4.61
N GLY A 38 17.25 -11.32 -3.75
CA GLY A 38 15.85 -11.76 -3.86
C GLY A 38 14.88 -10.70 -4.40
N GLY A 39 15.41 -9.56 -4.86
CA GLY A 39 14.64 -8.35 -5.16
C GLY A 39 14.13 -7.64 -3.90
N TYR A 40 13.43 -6.54 -4.11
CA TYR A 40 12.68 -5.86 -3.05
C TYR A 40 11.29 -5.46 -3.53
N VAL A 41 10.42 -5.23 -2.56
CA VAL A 41 9.12 -4.61 -2.73
C VAL A 41 8.93 -3.55 -1.65
N ASN A 42 8.59 -2.33 -2.04
CA ASN A 42 8.14 -1.29 -1.12
C ASN A 42 6.65 -1.03 -1.36
N VAL A 43 5.84 -1.11 -0.29
CA VAL A 43 4.42 -0.74 -0.33
C VAL A 43 4.28 0.64 0.30
N ASP A 44 3.94 1.64 -0.52
CA ASP A 44 3.66 2.96 -0.02
C ASP A 44 2.20 3.05 0.42
N ASP A 45 1.99 3.74 1.53
CA ASP A 45 0.67 3.96 2.07
C ASP A 45 -0.21 4.76 1.12
N GLY A 46 0.40 5.58 0.26
CA GLY A 46 -0.28 6.49 -0.65
C GLY A 46 -1.14 7.53 0.07
N ASP A 47 -1.61 8.51 -0.69
CA ASP A 47 -2.57 9.49 -0.21
C ASP A 47 -3.96 9.19 -0.79
N PRO A 48 -4.99 8.98 0.04
CA PRO A 48 -6.36 8.78 -0.44
C PRO A 48 -7.01 10.06 -0.97
N GLY A 49 -6.40 11.23 -0.75
CA GLY A 49 -6.97 12.52 -1.13
C GLY A 49 -8.30 12.84 -0.43
N ASP A 50 -9.02 13.81 -0.98
CA ASP A 50 -10.36 14.16 -0.54
C ASP A 50 -11.40 13.16 -1.05
N PRO A 51 -12.41 12.82 -0.25
CA PRO A 51 -13.47 11.94 -0.69
C PRO A 51 -14.41 12.62 -1.68
N GLU A 52 -14.97 11.83 -2.59
CA GLU A 52 -16.22 12.20 -3.23
C GLU A 52 -17.36 12.11 -2.20
N VAL A 53 -18.26 13.10 -2.21
CA VAL A 53 -19.37 13.18 -1.25
C VAL A 53 -20.70 13.15 -1.97
N THR A 54 -21.52 12.14 -1.70
CA THR A 54 -22.95 12.14 -2.03
C THR A 54 -23.73 12.71 -0.85
N LEU A 55 -24.86 13.39 -1.08
CA LEU A 55 -25.62 14.04 0.00
C LEU A 55 -26.93 13.33 0.39
N ASN A 56 -27.37 12.29 -0.35
CA ASN A 56 -28.61 11.57 -0.04
C ASN A 56 -28.55 10.07 -0.39
N PRO A 57 -28.22 9.18 0.56
CA PRO A 57 -27.72 9.49 1.91
C PRO A 57 -26.33 10.13 1.84
N THR A 58 -25.95 10.86 2.90
CA THR A 58 -24.60 11.42 2.99
C THR A 58 -23.57 10.30 3.04
N THR A 59 -22.76 10.16 2.00
CA THR A 59 -21.75 9.10 1.87
C THR A 59 -20.42 9.71 1.43
N TRP A 60 -19.34 9.29 2.07
CA TRP A 60 -17.97 9.66 1.71
C TRP A 60 -17.30 8.48 1.02
N ILE A 61 -16.88 8.68 -0.22
CA ILE A 61 -16.30 7.66 -1.08
C ILE A 61 -14.85 8.05 -1.33
N TYR A 62 -13.92 7.18 -0.93
CA TYR A 62 -12.50 7.39 -1.11
C TYR A 62 -11.97 6.48 -2.22
N GLU A 63 -11.21 7.05 -3.15
CA GLU A 63 -10.38 6.31 -4.08
C GLU A 63 -8.94 6.38 -3.59
N HIS A 64 -8.40 5.25 -3.14
CA HIS A 64 -7.09 5.21 -2.50
C HIS A 64 -6.11 4.38 -3.31
N GLN A 65 -5.14 5.05 -3.94
CA GLN A 65 -4.03 4.38 -4.60
C GLN A 65 -2.99 3.95 -3.56
N ILE A 66 -2.61 2.67 -3.59
CA ILE A 66 -1.55 2.09 -2.76
C ILE A 66 -0.40 1.71 -3.71
N PRO A 67 0.62 2.57 -3.87
CA PRO A 67 1.72 2.30 -4.76
C PRO A 67 2.54 1.09 -4.28
N VAL A 68 3.00 0.28 -5.24
CA VAL A 68 3.88 -0.85 -4.95
C VAL A 68 5.06 -0.78 -5.92
N GLU A 69 6.24 -0.47 -5.38
CA GLU A 69 7.50 -0.51 -6.13
C GLU A 69 8.10 -1.91 -6.04
N VAL A 70 8.51 -2.48 -7.18
CA VAL A 70 9.13 -3.81 -7.27
C VAL A 70 10.37 -3.75 -8.14
N ALA A 71 11.48 -4.33 -7.68
CA ALA A 71 12.70 -4.49 -8.47
C ALA A 71 13.40 -5.82 -8.14
N ALA A 72 14.02 -6.44 -9.15
CA ALA A 72 14.72 -7.72 -9.06
C ALA A 72 15.90 -7.75 -10.04
#